data_AF-A0A6B2TNW3-F1
#
_entry.id   AF-A0A6B2TNW3-F1
#
_cell.length_a   1.000
_cell.length_b   1.000
_cell.length_c   1.000
_cell.angle_alpha   90.00
_cell.angle_beta   90.00
_cell.angle_gamma   90.00
#
_symmetry.space_group_name_H-M   'P 1'
#
loop_
_entity.id
_entity.type
_entity.pdbx_description
1 polymer ?
#
loop_
_entity_poly.entity_id
_entity_poly.type
_entity_poly.pdbx_seq_one_letter_code
_entity_poly.pdbx_strand_id
1 'polypeptide(L)'
;GGLARPLIELSSTTAVKASAVSGAGPSVLSELAVGEELAARRLVEIPVAEVRLRRELRAVWPTGHRPAGPGRDLLSLTRSMQTKRSQ
;
A
#
# COMPACT_ATOMS: atom_id res chain seq x y z
N GLY A 1 -1.36 -5.12 -26.99
CA GLY A 1 -0.09 -4.45 -26.70
C GLY A 1 0.60 -5.20 -25.58
N GLY A 2 1.91 -5.44 -25.67
CA GLY A 2 2.65 -6.12 -24.61
C GLY A 2 2.81 -5.26 -23.36
N LEU A 3 3.29 -5.85 -22.26
CA LEU A 3 3.64 -5.11 -21.05
C LEU A 3 4.80 -4.15 -21.34
N ALA A 4 4.63 -2.87 -20.97
CA ALA A 4 5.71 -1.90 -21.02
C ALA A 4 6.74 -2.20 -19.91
N ARG A 5 8.02 -1.95 -20.18
CA ARG A 5 9.06 -2.00 -19.14
C ARG A 5 8.88 -0.83 -18.17
N PRO A 6 9.14 -1.02 -16.87
CA PRO A 6 9.15 0.09 -15.91
C PRO A 6 10.14 1.17 -16.36
N LEU A 7 9.75 2.45 -16.22
CA LEU A 7 10.64 3.57 -16.50
C LEU A 7 11.77 3.64 -15.46
N ILE A 8 11.46 3.39 -14.19
CA ILE A 8 12.36 3.46 -13.04
C ILE A 8 11.94 2.40 -12.02
N GLU A 9 12.91 1.76 -11.35
CA GLU A 9 12.69 0.89 -10.20
C GLU A 9 13.39 1.46 -8.97
N LEU A 10 12.68 1.53 -7.83
CA LEU A 10 13.16 2.13 -6.59
C LEU A 10 12.85 1.21 -5.41
N SER A 11 13.75 1.18 -4.42
CA SER A 11 13.71 0.22 -3.30
C SER A 11 12.76 0.59 -2.15
N SER A 12 12.08 1.73 -2.23
CA SER A 12 11.16 2.17 -1.16
C SER A 12 9.96 2.92 -1.69
N THR A 13 8.84 2.82 -0.97
CA THR A 13 7.61 3.57 -1.27
C THR A 13 7.81 5.07 -1.16
N THR A 14 8.68 5.53 -0.25
CA THR A 14 9.01 6.96 -0.10
C THR A 14 9.72 7.49 -1.34
N ALA A 15 10.68 6.74 -1.89
CA ALA A 15 11.37 7.12 -3.12
C ALA A 15 10.42 7.15 -4.32
N VAL A 16 9.56 6.13 -4.48
CA VAL A 16 8.55 6.08 -5.55
C VAL A 16 7.56 7.24 -5.44
N LYS A 17 7.13 7.60 -4.22
CA LYS A 17 6.27 8.77 -4.02
C LYS A 17 6.97 10.06 -4.41
N ALA A 18 8.22 10.25 -3.97
CA ALA A 18 9.00 11.43 -4.29
C ALA A 18 9.21 11.57 -5.81
N SER A 19 9.48 10.48 -6.53
CA SER A 19 9.64 10.52 -7.99
C SER A 19 8.35 10.91 -8.72
N ALA A 20 7.19 10.44 -8.24
CA ALA A 20 5.90 10.84 -8.81
C ALA A 20 5.61 12.33 -8.56
N VAL A 21 5.83 12.80 -7.33
CA VAL A 21 5.66 14.22 -6.95
C VAL A 21 6.62 15.12 -7.74
N SER A 22 7.84 14.67 -8.03
CA SER A 22 8.80 15.41 -8.83
C SER A 22 8.57 15.32 -10.35
N GLY A 23 7.52 14.63 -10.79
CA GLY A 23 7.15 14.54 -12.20
C GLY A 23 7.95 13.53 -13.03
N ALA A 24 8.64 12.56 -12.41
CA ALA A 24 9.37 11.51 -13.14
C ALA A 24 8.42 10.58 -13.93
N GLY A 25 7.16 10.49 -13.52
CA GLY A 25 6.12 9.70 -14.20
C GLY A 25 5.06 9.16 -13.23
N PRO A 26 3.99 8.52 -13.75
CA PRO A 26 2.99 7.87 -12.93
C PRO A 26 3.60 6.73 -12.10
N SER A 27 3.04 6.49 -10.92
CA SER A 27 3.51 5.45 -10.00
C SER A 27 2.34 4.71 -9.36
N VAL A 28 2.51 3.42 -9.11
CA VAL A 28 1.52 2.60 -8.40
C VAL A 28 1.93 2.53 -6.93
N LEU A 29 1.10 3.10 -6.06
CA LEU A 29 1.35 3.18 -4.62
C LEU A 29 0.08 2.81 -3.85
N SER A 30 0.25 2.41 -2.58
CA SER A 30 -0.89 2.30 -1.67
C SER A 30 -1.48 3.68 -1.43
N GLU A 31 -2.79 3.81 -1.55
CA GLU A 31 -3.54 5.03 -1.22
C GLU A 31 -3.18 5.59 0.17
N LEU A 32 -2.95 4.70 1.14
CA LEU A 32 -2.51 5.04 2.50
C LEU A 32 -1.19 5.83 2.54
N ALA A 33 -0.30 5.61 1.58
CA ALA A 33 1.01 6.24 1.54
C ALA A 33 1.01 7.63 0.86
N VAL A 34 -0.05 7.94 0.10
CA VAL A 34 -0.19 9.16 -0.72
C VAL A 34 -1.39 10.03 -0.33
N GLY A 35 -2.10 9.70 0.75
CA GLY A 35 -3.34 10.38 1.14
C GLY A 35 -3.17 11.89 1.34
N GLU A 36 -2.05 12.33 1.92
CA GLU A 36 -1.75 13.76 2.08
C GLU A 36 -1.51 14.46 0.75
N GLU A 37 -0.78 13.82 -0.17
CA GLU A 37 -0.51 14.37 -1.50
C GLU A 37 -1.78 14.46 -2.33
N LEU A 38 -2.69 13.49 -2.22
CA LEU A 38 -4.00 13.51 -2.88
C LEU A 38 -4.89 14.61 -2.29
N ALA A 39 -4.97 14.71 -0.95
CA ALA A 39 -5.75 15.75 -0.28
C ALA A 39 -5.25 17.16 -0.64
N ALA A 40 -3.94 17.34 -0.72
CA ALA A 40 -3.31 18.59 -1.13
C ALA A 40 -3.26 18.80 -2.66
N ARG A 41 -3.78 17.86 -3.46
CA ARG A 41 -3.74 17.88 -4.94
C ARG A 41 -2.32 18.02 -5.53
N ARG A 42 -1.30 17.57 -4.79
CA ARG A 42 0.07 17.42 -5.31
C ARG A 42 0.21 16.19 -6.19
N LEU A 43 -0.64 15.19 -5.94
CA LEU A 43 -0.85 14.05 -6.82
C LEU A 43 -2.34 13.96 -7.17
N VAL A 44 -2.62 13.27 -8.27
CA VAL A 44 -3.97 12.92 -8.69
C VAL A 44 -4.05 11.42 -8.88
N GLU A 45 -5.20 10.82 -8.55
CA GLU A 45 -5.47 9.43 -8.85
C GLU A 45 -5.78 9.27 -10.34
N ILE A 46 -5.19 8.25 -10.97
CA ILE A 46 -5.47 7.89 -12.37
C ILE A 46 -6.42 6.68 -12.34
N PRO A 47 -7.68 6.82 -12.81
CA PRO A 47 -8.61 5.70 -12.86
C PRO A 47 -8.10 4.61 -13.82
N VAL A 48 -7.99 3.38 -13.33
CA VAL A 48 -7.63 2.22 -14.16
C VAL A 48 -8.81 1.26 -14.18
N ALA A 49 -9.42 1.09 -15.35
CA ALA A 49 -10.55 0.17 -15.52
C ALA A 49 -10.11 -1.28 -15.29
N GLU A 50 -11.02 -2.09 -14.75
CA GLU A 50 -10.88 -3.55 -14.59
C GLU A 50 -9.71 -4.03 -13.70
N VAL A 51 -8.98 -3.11 -13.06
CA VAL A 51 -7.87 -3.42 -12.18
C VAL A 51 -8.26 -3.14 -10.73
N ARG A 52 -8.37 -4.20 -9.92
CA ARG A 52 -8.59 -4.08 -8.47
C ARG A 52 -7.38 -4.61 -7.70
N LEU A 53 -6.48 -3.70 -7.33
CA LEU A 53 -5.31 -4.03 -6.51
C LEU A 53 -5.71 -4.03 -5.04
N ARG A 54 -5.78 -5.22 -4.42
CA ARG A 54 -5.95 -5.36 -2.96
C ARG A 54 -4.67 -5.91 -2.35
N ARG A 55 -4.21 -5.28 -1.28
CA ARG A 55 -3.08 -5.78 -0.49
C ARG A 55 -3.60 -6.58 0.69
N GLU A 56 -3.35 -7.89 0.67
CA GLU A 56 -3.60 -8.73 1.83
C GLU A 56 -2.43 -8.60 2.81
N LEU A 57 -2.71 -8.10 4.01
CA LEU A 57 -1.74 -8.08 5.10
C LEU A 57 -1.82 -9.39 5.87
N ARG A 58 -0.67 -10.08 5.99
CA ARG A 58 -0.56 -11.37 6.66
C ARG A 58 0.37 -11.24 7.86
N ALA A 59 -0.14 -11.59 9.03
CA ALA A 59 0.71 -11.77 10.21
C ALA A 59 1.40 -13.14 10.10
N VAL A 60 2.73 -13.14 10.22
CA VAL A 60 3.57 -14.34 10.10
C VAL A 60 4.37 -14.52 11.38
N TRP A 61 4.59 -15.77 11.78
CA TRP A 61 5.38 -16.15 12.95
C TRP A 61 6.00 -17.54 12.71
N PRO A 62 7.11 -17.88 13.41
CA PRO A 62 7.70 -19.21 13.30
C PRO A 62 6.72 -20.31 13.68
N THR A 63 6.83 -21.47 13.03
CA THR A 63 6.03 -22.64 13.36
C THR A 63 6.16 -22.97 14.85
N GLY A 64 5.03 -23.28 15.50
CA GLY A 64 4.96 -23.55 16.95
C GLY A 64 4.94 -22.29 17.85
N HIS A 65 5.27 -21.11 17.32
CA HIS A 65 5.39 -19.87 18.11
C HIS A 65 4.24 -18.91 17.82
N ARG A 66 3.02 -19.32 18.16
CA ARG A 66 1.86 -18.43 18.03
C ARG A 66 2.03 -17.21 18.95
N PRO A 67 1.76 -15.98 18.47
CA PRO A 67 1.80 -14.79 19.31
C PRO A 67 0.86 -14.94 20.51
N ALA A 68 1.38 -14.59 21.69
CA ALA A 68 0.65 -14.55 22.96
C ALA A 68 0.83 -13.17 23.61
N GLY A 69 -0.01 -12.88 24.62
CA GLY A 69 0.01 -11.60 25.31
C GLY A 69 -0.07 -10.40 24.35
N PRO A 70 0.77 -9.37 24.50
CA PRO A 70 0.70 -8.15 23.68
C PRO A 70 0.76 -8.39 22.17
N GLY A 71 1.49 -9.42 21.72
CA GLY A 71 1.55 -9.79 20.31
C GLY A 71 0.20 -10.30 19.77
N ARG A 72 -0.54 -11.07 20.57
CA ARG A 72 -1.91 -11.49 20.24
C ARG A 72 -2.87 -10.31 20.25
N ASP A 73 -2.72 -9.41 21.22
CA ASP A 73 -3.60 -8.26 21.39
C ASP A 73 -3.50 -7.30 20.21
N LEU A 74 -2.27 -7.03 19.74
CA LEU A 74 -2.04 -6.25 18.52
C LEU A 74 -2.73 -6.88 17.30
N LEU A 75 -2.65 -8.21 17.14
CA LEU A 75 -3.28 -8.90 16.01
C LEU A 75 -4.80 -8.82 16.07
N SER A 76 -5.40 -8.94 17.26
CA SER A 76 -6.84 -8.75 17.47
C SER A 76 -7.28 -7.34 17.10
N LEU A 77 -6.56 -6.31 17.55
CA LEU A 77 -6.84 -4.90 17.22
C LEU A 77 -6.74 -4.65 15.71
N THR A 78 -5.65 -5.11 15.09
CA THR A 78 -5.39 -4.89 13.65
C THR A 78 -6.45 -5.56 12.78
N ARG A 79 -6.91 -6.77 13.13
CA ARG A 79 -7.98 -7.47 12.41
C ARG A 79 -9.30 -6.72 12.47
N SER A 80 -9.65 -6.15 13.62
CA SER A 80 -10.89 -5.37 13.79
C SER A 80 -10.92 -4.11 12.91
N MET A 81 -9.76 -3.48 12.69
CA MET A 81 -9.62 -2.28 11.87
C MET A 81 -9.76 -2.58 10.36
N GLN A 82 -9.31 -3.75 9.90
CA GLN A 82 -9.49 -4.16 8.50
C GLN A 82 -10.95 -4.42 8.14
N THR A 83 -11.73 -5.00 9.07
CA THR A 83 -13.16 -5.24 8.84
C THR A 83 -13.94 -3.94 8.69
N LYS A 84 -13.65 -2.92 9.50
CA LYS A 84 -14.28 -1.59 9.41
C LYS A 84 -13.97 -0.82 8.12
N ARG A 85 -12.85 -1.12 7.44
CA ARG A 85 -12.45 -0.48 6.18
C ARG A 85 -12.94 -1.21 4.92
N SER A 86 -13.47 -2.43 5.06
CA SER A 86 -14.07 -3.18 3.95
C SER A 86 -15.61 -3.15 3.95
N GLN A 87 -16.20 -2.47 4.94
CA GLN A 87 -17.60 -2.05 4.93
C GLN A 87 -17.68 -0.59 4.49
#